data_AF-A0A0D2TRG6-F1
#
_entry.id   AF-A0A0D2TRG6-F1
#
_cell.length_a   1.000
_cell.length_b   1.000
_cell.length_c   1.000
_cell.angle_alpha   90.00
_cell.angle_beta   90.00
_cell.angle_gamma   90.00
#
_symmetry.space_group_name_H-M   'P 1'
#
loop_
_entity.id
_entity.type
_entity.pdbx_description
1 polymer ?
#
loop_
_entity_poly.entity_id
_entity_poly.type
_entity_poly.pdbx_seq_one_letter_code
_entity_poly.pdbx_strand_id
1 'polypeptide(L)'
;MVFEVMKVPTTPFEGQKPGTSGLRKKVKVFVQPHYLQNFVQATFNALTPEKVKGATLVVSGDGRYFSKDAVQMSAANGVRRVWVGQNGLLSTPAVSAVIRERVGADGSKATGAFILTASHNPGGPNEDFGIKYNMENGGPAPEALTDKIFENTKTIKEYLIADELREVDISKIGVTNFSGPDGPFDVEVFDSASDYVKLMRSIFDFELIRKLLSSPKFTFCYDALHGVAGAYANRIFVEELGAQQSSLLNCTPKEDFGGGHPDPNLTYAKELVERMGLGKSNSGVEPPEFGAAADGDADRNMILGKRFFVTPSDSVAIIAANAVGAIPYFSSGLKGVA
;
A
#
# COMPACT_ATOMS: atom_id res chain seq x y z
N MET A 1 26.58 1.43 11.12
CA MET A 1 26.19 2.31 12.25
C MET A 1 25.77 1.43 13.43
N VAL A 2 25.93 1.88 14.67
CA VAL A 2 25.49 1.11 15.86
C VAL A 2 24.24 1.77 16.43
N PHE A 3 23.25 0.98 16.83
CA PHE A 3 22.07 1.47 17.54
C PHE A 3 21.95 0.78 18.90
N GLU A 4 21.30 1.46 19.85
CA GLU A 4 20.98 0.90 21.15
C GLU A 4 19.47 0.62 21.24
N VAL A 5 19.08 -0.29 22.12
CA VAL A 5 17.67 -0.58 22.37
C VAL A 5 17.28 0.07 23.68
N MET A 6 16.40 1.06 23.59
CA MET A 6 15.81 1.73 24.74
C MET A 6 14.47 1.10 25.09
N LYS A 7 14.27 0.88 26.40
CA LYS A 7 12.96 0.57 26.97
C LYS A 7 12.30 1.85 27.44
N VAL A 8 11.17 2.20 26.83
CA VAL A 8 10.44 3.42 27.16
C VAL A 8 9.16 3.06 27.92
N PRO A 9 9.01 3.49 29.19
CA PRO A 9 7.76 3.33 29.91
C PRO A 9 6.60 4.05 29.23
N THR A 10 5.42 3.46 29.27
CA THR A 10 4.21 4.00 28.65
C THR A 10 2.97 3.58 29.44
N THR A 11 1.82 4.15 29.10
CA THR A 11 0.51 3.76 29.62
C THR A 11 -0.43 3.35 28.49
N PRO A 12 -1.37 2.42 28.72
CA PRO A 12 -2.38 2.05 27.73
C PRO A 12 -3.20 3.25 27.23
N PHE A 13 -3.61 3.18 25.95
CA PHE A 13 -4.60 4.10 25.38
C PHE A 13 -5.92 3.36 25.15
N GLU A 14 -7.04 4.00 25.48
CA GLU A 14 -8.36 3.43 25.21
C GLU A 14 -8.64 3.36 23.70
N GLY A 15 -9.23 2.25 23.25
CA GLY A 15 -9.80 2.17 21.90
C GLY A 15 -8.78 2.01 20.77
N GLN A 16 -7.57 1.50 21.06
CA GLN A 16 -6.61 1.02 20.04
C GLN A 16 -7.01 -0.34 19.45
N LYS A 17 -8.30 -0.56 19.18
CA LYS A 17 -8.80 -1.78 18.54
C LYS A 17 -8.61 -1.66 17.02
N PRO A 18 -7.79 -2.52 16.38
CA PRO A 18 -7.73 -2.57 14.93
C PRO A 18 -9.04 -3.15 14.38
N GLY A 19 -9.57 -2.54 13.32
CA GLY A 19 -10.65 -3.13 12.53
C GLY A 19 -10.10 -4.16 11.53
N THR A 20 -10.98 -4.68 10.67
CA THR A 20 -10.62 -5.61 9.59
C THR A 20 -9.55 -5.04 8.63
N SER A 21 -9.42 -3.72 8.57
CA SER A 21 -8.45 -3.01 7.74
C SER A 21 -7.49 -2.14 8.57
N GLY A 22 -7.11 -2.60 9.76
CA GLY A 22 -6.12 -1.96 10.64
C GLY A 22 -6.70 -0.94 11.61
N LEU A 23 -5.81 -0.26 12.35
CA LEU A 23 -6.17 0.83 13.25
C LEU A 23 -6.21 2.14 12.45
N ARG A 24 -7.33 2.87 12.52
CA ARG A 24 -7.50 4.18 11.89
C ARG A 24 -7.98 5.21 12.90
N LYS A 25 -7.37 6.40 12.89
CA LYS A 25 -7.72 7.56 13.72
C LYS A 25 -7.25 8.83 13.01
N LYS A 26 -7.70 9.98 13.51
CA LYS A 26 -7.15 11.27 13.08
C LYS A 26 -5.64 11.34 13.37
N VAL A 27 -4.87 11.98 12.50
CA VAL A 27 -3.43 12.23 12.65
C VAL A 27 -3.12 12.83 14.02
N LYS A 28 -3.92 13.79 14.50
CA LYS A 28 -3.80 14.39 15.83
C LYS A 28 -3.78 13.40 17.00
N VAL A 29 -4.28 12.18 16.80
CA VAL A 29 -4.23 11.10 17.79
C VAL A 29 -2.91 10.35 17.68
N PHE A 30 -2.49 10.01 16.45
CA PHE A 30 -1.24 9.28 16.21
C PHE A 30 0.02 10.06 16.58
N VAL A 31 0.00 11.39 16.45
CA VAL A 31 1.13 12.25 16.86
C VAL A 31 1.22 12.47 18.36
N GLN A 32 0.25 11.98 19.15
CA GLN A 32 0.38 12.00 20.61
C GLN A 32 1.56 11.10 21.01
N PRO A 33 2.37 11.52 21.99
CA PRO A 33 3.46 10.70 22.50
C PRO A 33 2.99 9.28 22.83
N HIS A 34 3.77 8.29 22.42
CA HIS A 34 3.55 6.86 22.67
C HIS A 34 2.35 6.23 21.96
N TYR A 35 1.45 6.97 21.30
CA TYR A 35 0.24 6.36 20.74
C TYR A 35 0.57 5.35 19.64
N LEU A 36 1.34 5.75 18.61
CA LEU A 36 1.76 4.85 17.55
C LEU A 36 2.67 3.74 18.10
N GLN A 37 3.61 4.10 18.96
CA GLN A 37 4.59 3.17 19.52
C GLN A 37 3.90 2.05 20.32
N ASN A 38 2.88 2.39 21.12
CA ASN A 38 2.12 1.40 21.85
C ASN A 38 1.44 0.38 20.93
N PHE A 39 0.85 0.85 19.83
CA PHE A 39 0.18 -0.04 18.88
C PHE A 39 1.19 -0.94 18.13
N VAL A 40 2.32 -0.40 17.69
CA VAL A 40 3.38 -1.16 17.01
C VAL A 40 3.99 -2.20 17.97
N GLN A 41 4.29 -1.82 19.22
CA GLN A 41 4.77 -2.77 20.21
C GLN A 41 3.72 -3.82 20.57
N ALA A 42 2.46 -3.45 20.74
CA ALA A 42 1.38 -4.41 20.99
C ALA A 42 1.24 -5.42 19.83
N THR A 43 1.52 -4.99 18.60
CA THR A 43 1.63 -5.85 17.42
C THR A 43 2.77 -6.85 17.56
N PHE A 44 3.98 -6.39 17.89
CA PHE A 44 5.12 -7.30 18.16
C PHE A 44 4.84 -8.28 19.30
N ASN A 45 4.22 -7.82 20.40
CA ASN A 45 3.84 -8.67 21.54
C ASN A 45 2.79 -9.73 21.18
N ALA A 46 2.02 -9.51 20.11
CA ALA A 46 1.01 -10.46 19.65
C ALA A 46 1.61 -11.57 18.78
N LEU A 47 2.73 -11.28 18.10
CA LEU A 47 3.47 -12.23 17.28
C LEU A 47 4.30 -13.18 18.15
N THR A 48 4.65 -14.36 17.60
CA THR A 48 5.57 -15.27 18.27
C THR A 48 7.03 -14.82 18.05
N PRO A 49 7.97 -15.13 18.95
CA PRO A 49 9.36 -14.73 18.78
C PRO A 49 9.97 -15.18 17.44
N GLU A 50 9.57 -16.34 16.92
CA GLU A 50 10.07 -16.89 15.65
C GLU A 50 9.57 -16.12 14.43
N LYS A 51 8.47 -15.37 14.56
CA LYS A 51 7.95 -14.50 13.49
C LYS A 51 8.59 -13.11 13.48
N VAL A 52 9.34 -12.77 14.53
CA VAL A 52 9.94 -11.44 14.74
C VAL A 52 11.47 -11.51 14.72
N LYS A 53 12.09 -12.34 15.59
CA LYS A 53 13.54 -12.41 15.72
C LYS A 53 14.17 -12.98 14.47
N GLY A 54 15.12 -12.25 13.89
CA GLY A 54 15.77 -12.67 12.65
C GLY A 54 14.90 -12.51 11.39
N ALA A 55 13.67 -12.00 11.52
CA ALA A 55 12.74 -11.90 10.40
C ALA A 55 13.09 -10.77 9.43
N THR A 56 12.50 -10.83 8.23
CA THR A 56 12.40 -9.70 7.32
C THR A 56 10.96 -9.18 7.34
N LEU A 57 10.77 -7.88 7.52
CA LEU A 57 9.44 -7.24 7.44
C LEU A 57 9.42 -6.20 6.34
N VAL A 58 8.23 -5.91 5.80
CA VAL A 58 8.02 -4.74 4.93
C VAL A 58 7.43 -3.60 5.75
N VAL A 59 7.93 -2.38 5.59
CA VAL A 59 7.35 -1.17 6.20
C VAL A 59 7.22 -0.12 5.10
N SER A 60 5.99 0.13 4.66
CA SER A 60 5.68 1.11 3.60
C SER A 60 4.19 1.46 3.66
N GLY A 61 3.73 2.37 2.81
CA GLY A 61 2.33 2.76 2.78
C GLY A 61 1.99 3.63 1.60
N ASP A 62 0.94 4.43 1.74
CA ASP A 62 0.40 5.23 0.65
C ASP A 62 1.04 6.62 0.49
N GLY A 63 2.04 6.94 1.30
CA GLY A 63 2.74 8.22 1.28
C GLY A 63 2.04 9.33 2.07
N ARG A 64 0.95 9.04 2.80
CA ARG A 64 0.34 10.03 3.69
C ARG A 64 1.30 10.45 4.83
N TYR A 65 1.05 11.64 5.35
CA TYR A 65 1.77 12.23 6.48
C TYR A 65 1.93 11.25 7.67
N PHE A 66 3.10 11.25 8.35
CA PHE A 66 3.44 10.49 9.58
C PHE A 66 3.90 9.02 9.45
N SER A 67 4.67 8.66 8.40
CA SER A 67 4.95 7.25 8.03
C SER A 67 6.32 6.62 8.44
N LYS A 68 7.06 7.13 9.45
CA LYS A 68 8.49 6.75 9.64
C LYS A 68 8.86 5.89 10.86
N ASP A 69 8.04 5.84 11.91
CA ASP A 69 8.48 5.30 13.22
C ASP A 69 8.57 3.75 13.30
N ALA A 70 7.84 3.02 12.45
CA ALA A 70 7.77 1.55 12.54
C ALA A 70 9.11 0.83 12.25
N VAL A 71 10.03 1.47 11.53
CA VAL A 71 11.37 0.93 11.24
C VAL A 71 12.21 0.81 12.51
N GLN A 72 12.21 1.85 13.36
CA GLN A 72 12.99 1.91 14.60
C GLN A 72 12.55 0.80 15.56
N MET A 73 11.24 0.59 15.68
CA MET A 73 10.69 -0.42 16.57
C MET A 73 10.90 -1.85 16.07
N SER A 74 10.98 -2.03 14.75
CA SER A 74 11.31 -3.33 14.16
C SER A 74 12.71 -3.78 14.56
N ALA A 75 13.71 -2.89 14.42
CA ALA A 75 15.08 -3.17 14.86
C ALA A 75 15.13 -3.47 16.36
N ALA A 76 14.47 -2.65 17.18
CA ALA A 76 14.46 -2.79 18.64
C ALA A 76 13.77 -4.06 19.14
N ASN A 77 12.89 -4.67 18.34
CA ASN A 77 12.23 -5.94 18.64
C ASN A 77 12.96 -7.17 18.04
N GLY A 78 14.15 -6.99 17.46
CA GLY A 78 15.00 -8.08 16.99
C GLY A 78 14.74 -8.53 15.54
N VAL A 79 13.98 -7.75 14.75
CA VAL A 79 13.88 -7.95 13.30
C VAL A 79 15.27 -7.80 12.69
N ARG A 80 15.62 -8.65 11.73
CA ARG A 80 16.94 -8.62 11.06
C ARG A 80 16.97 -7.65 9.88
N ARG A 81 15.85 -7.52 9.17
CA ARG A 81 15.77 -6.66 7.99
C ARG A 81 14.41 -6.01 7.84
N VAL A 82 14.42 -4.74 7.41
CA VAL A 82 13.23 -4.05 6.94
C VAL A 82 13.38 -3.69 5.47
N TRP A 83 12.39 -4.08 4.67
CA TRP A 83 12.22 -3.68 3.28
C TRP A 83 11.30 -2.47 3.19
N VAL A 84 11.72 -1.44 2.48
CA VAL A 84 11.00 -0.18 2.32
C VAL A 84 10.92 0.14 0.82
N GLY A 85 9.73 0.34 0.27
CA GLY A 85 9.61 0.89 -1.08
C GLY A 85 10.14 2.33 -1.09
N GLN A 86 10.76 2.77 -2.18
CA GLN A 86 11.35 4.10 -2.27
C GLN A 86 10.36 5.20 -1.84
N ASN A 87 10.84 6.15 -1.03
CA ASN A 87 10.03 7.18 -0.36
C ASN A 87 8.96 6.64 0.61
N GLY A 88 9.06 5.38 1.02
CA GLY A 88 8.04 4.70 1.82
C GLY A 88 6.79 4.29 1.05
N LEU A 89 6.81 4.36 -0.29
CA LEU A 89 5.64 4.12 -1.13
C LEU A 89 5.55 2.65 -1.54
N LEU A 90 4.53 1.95 -1.06
CA LEU A 90 4.06 0.69 -1.63
C LEU A 90 2.54 0.61 -1.52
N SER A 91 1.87 0.27 -2.61
CA SER A 91 0.44 -0.04 -2.57
C SER A 91 0.17 -1.30 -1.74
N THR A 92 -1.03 -1.41 -1.17
CA THR A 92 -1.43 -2.62 -0.42
C THR A 92 -1.27 -3.89 -1.27
N PRO A 93 -1.66 -3.93 -2.57
CA PRO A 93 -1.36 -5.06 -3.44
C PRO A 93 0.14 -5.31 -3.67
N ALA A 94 0.95 -4.26 -3.80
CA ALA A 94 2.40 -4.41 -3.98
C ALA A 94 3.08 -4.94 -2.72
N VAL A 95 2.67 -4.50 -1.52
CA VAL A 95 3.14 -5.09 -0.26
C VAL A 95 2.82 -6.59 -0.22
N SER A 96 1.59 -6.98 -0.58
CA SER A 96 1.19 -8.39 -0.65
C SER A 96 2.07 -9.20 -1.61
N ALA A 97 2.32 -8.66 -2.81
CA ALA A 97 3.20 -9.26 -3.80
C ALA A 97 4.64 -9.40 -3.30
N VAL A 98 5.19 -8.37 -2.67
CA VAL A 98 6.55 -8.39 -2.11
C VAL A 98 6.69 -9.45 -1.02
N ILE A 99 5.72 -9.56 -0.10
CA ILE A 99 5.75 -10.58 0.95
C ILE A 99 5.85 -12.00 0.36
N ARG A 100 5.07 -12.26 -0.70
CA ARG A 100 4.91 -13.60 -1.27
C ARG A 100 6.04 -13.98 -2.23
N GLU A 101 6.42 -13.02 -3.08
CA GLU A 101 7.21 -13.28 -4.28
C GLU A 101 8.67 -12.80 -4.15
N ARG A 102 8.95 -11.75 -3.37
CA ARG A 102 10.31 -11.21 -3.26
C ARG A 102 11.19 -12.14 -2.44
N VAL A 103 12.38 -12.43 -2.99
CA VAL A 103 13.44 -13.19 -2.33
C VAL A 103 14.67 -12.29 -2.23
N GLY A 104 15.16 -12.07 -1.01
CA GLY A 104 16.35 -11.28 -0.74
C GLY A 104 17.61 -11.92 -1.32
N ALA A 105 18.68 -11.13 -1.43
CA ALA A 105 19.96 -11.62 -1.96
C ALA A 105 20.56 -12.78 -1.13
N ASP A 106 20.21 -12.87 0.15
CA ASP A 106 20.58 -13.96 1.08
C ASP A 106 19.51 -15.07 1.17
N GLY A 107 18.51 -15.07 0.29
CA GLY A 107 17.42 -16.04 0.28
C GLY A 107 16.27 -15.72 1.26
N SER A 108 16.34 -14.60 1.98
CA SER A 108 15.30 -14.21 2.94
C SER A 108 13.95 -13.93 2.26
N LYS A 109 12.85 -14.21 2.95
CA LYS A 109 11.50 -13.76 2.58
C LYS A 109 10.90 -12.94 3.70
N ALA A 110 10.00 -12.03 3.37
CA ALA A 110 9.29 -11.28 4.40
C ALA A 110 8.24 -12.14 5.10
N THR A 111 8.10 -11.99 6.41
CA THR A 111 7.15 -12.75 7.25
C THR A 111 5.92 -11.94 7.64
N GLY A 112 5.90 -10.65 7.29
CA GLY A 112 4.80 -9.75 7.53
C GLY A 112 5.13 -8.33 7.11
N ALA A 113 4.18 -7.42 7.29
CA ALA A 113 4.34 -6.03 6.93
C ALA A 113 3.50 -5.08 7.79
N PHE A 114 4.07 -3.92 8.11
CA PHE A 114 3.29 -2.76 8.53
C PHE A 114 2.96 -1.93 7.29
N ILE A 115 1.66 -1.71 7.05
CA ILE A 115 1.17 -0.89 5.94
C ILE A 115 0.59 0.40 6.50
N LEU A 116 1.20 1.53 6.15
CA LEU A 116 0.88 2.86 6.68
C LEU A 116 -0.13 3.54 5.77
N THR A 117 -1.41 3.32 6.05
CA THR A 117 -2.51 3.77 5.21
C THR A 117 -3.84 3.79 5.96
N ALA A 118 -4.71 4.74 5.62
CA ALA A 118 -6.12 4.69 5.95
C ALA A 118 -7.01 4.47 4.70
N SER A 119 -6.45 3.87 3.64
CA SER A 119 -7.13 3.55 2.37
C SER A 119 -7.80 4.79 1.79
N HIS A 120 -9.10 4.72 1.52
CA HIS A 120 -9.88 5.79 0.95
C HIS A 120 -9.98 7.06 1.82
N ASN A 121 -9.69 7.03 3.13
CA ASN A 121 -9.78 8.19 3.99
C ASN A 121 -8.81 9.33 3.59
N PRO A 122 -9.21 10.61 3.74
CA PRO A 122 -8.37 11.75 3.38
C PRO A 122 -7.09 11.81 4.22
N GLY A 123 -6.07 12.47 3.68
CA GLY A 123 -4.73 12.58 4.24
C GLY A 123 -4.38 14.02 4.63
N GLY A 124 -3.21 14.18 5.24
CA GLY A 124 -2.71 15.47 5.71
C GLY A 124 -2.87 15.68 7.22
N PRO A 125 -2.27 16.76 7.78
CA PRO A 125 -2.06 16.90 9.22
C PRO A 125 -3.33 16.90 10.10
N ASN A 126 -4.47 17.27 9.52
CA ASN A 126 -5.76 17.36 10.22
C ASN A 126 -6.69 16.18 9.93
N GLU A 127 -6.29 15.26 9.06
CA GLU A 127 -7.12 14.18 8.56
C GLU A 127 -6.74 12.83 9.16
N ASP A 128 -6.89 11.74 8.42
CA ASP A 128 -6.81 10.38 8.94
C ASP A 128 -5.45 9.73 8.64
N PHE A 129 -4.97 8.99 9.62
CA PHE A 129 -3.85 8.07 9.49
C PHE A 129 -4.31 6.66 9.85
N GLY A 130 -3.60 5.67 9.33
CA GLY A 130 -3.87 4.29 9.69
C GLY A 130 -2.64 3.42 9.57
N ILE A 131 -2.70 2.30 10.28
CA ILE A 131 -1.66 1.27 10.27
C ILE A 131 -2.32 -0.09 10.26
N LYS A 132 -1.96 -0.90 9.25
CA LYS A 132 -2.38 -2.29 9.07
C LYS A 132 -1.19 -3.21 9.35
N TYR A 133 -1.47 -4.47 9.71
CA TYR A 133 -0.47 -5.52 9.72
C TYR A 133 -0.89 -6.66 8.80
N ASN A 134 -0.03 -7.04 7.86
CA ASN A 134 -0.22 -8.20 6.99
C ASN A 134 0.73 -9.34 7.40
N MET A 135 0.28 -10.57 7.17
CA MET A 135 1.00 -11.81 7.52
C MET A 135 1.79 -12.36 6.33
N GLU A 136 2.59 -13.41 6.57
CA GLU A 136 3.45 -14.08 5.58
C GLU A 136 2.75 -14.60 4.31
N ASN A 137 1.42 -14.80 4.35
CA ASN A 137 0.65 -15.18 3.16
C ASN A 137 0.36 -13.98 2.23
N GLY A 138 0.76 -12.77 2.63
CA GLY A 138 0.52 -11.49 1.96
C GLY A 138 -0.82 -10.84 2.33
N GLY A 139 -1.68 -11.51 3.10
CA GLY A 139 -3.00 -11.03 3.49
C GLY A 139 -3.04 -10.30 4.83
N PRO A 140 -4.16 -9.65 5.18
CA PRO A 140 -4.33 -8.97 6.47
C PRO A 140 -4.22 -9.94 7.65
N ALA A 141 -3.82 -9.42 8.81
CA ALA A 141 -3.86 -10.14 10.07
C ALA A 141 -5.26 -10.74 10.34
N PRO A 142 -5.37 -12.03 10.70
CA PRO A 142 -6.65 -12.64 11.02
C PRO A 142 -7.22 -12.08 12.33
N GLU A 143 -8.53 -12.25 12.53
CA GLU A 143 -9.25 -11.71 13.70
C GLU A 143 -8.60 -12.09 15.04
N ALA A 144 -8.21 -13.36 15.18
CA ALA A 144 -7.53 -13.86 16.37
C ALA A 144 -6.22 -13.11 16.68
N LEU A 145 -5.47 -12.70 15.67
CA LEU A 145 -4.27 -11.88 15.87
C LEU A 145 -4.66 -10.45 16.23
N THR A 146 -5.60 -9.84 15.50
CA THR A 146 -6.04 -8.46 15.77
C THR A 146 -6.64 -8.29 17.17
N ASP A 147 -7.35 -9.29 17.68
CA ASP A 147 -7.87 -9.31 19.05
C ASP A 147 -6.73 -9.42 20.06
N LYS A 148 -5.73 -10.28 19.81
CA LYS A 148 -4.53 -10.37 20.66
C LYS A 148 -3.75 -9.05 20.69
N ILE A 149 -3.61 -8.37 19.55
CA ILE A 149 -3.03 -7.01 19.49
C ILE A 149 -3.83 -6.09 20.40
N PHE A 150 -5.15 -6.08 20.29
CA PHE A 150 -6.00 -5.22 21.12
C PHE A 150 -5.85 -5.53 22.62
N GLU A 151 -5.85 -6.79 23.05
CA GLU A 151 -5.62 -7.14 24.45
C GLU A 151 -4.24 -6.69 24.96
N ASN A 152 -3.21 -6.76 24.12
CA ASN A 152 -1.89 -6.24 24.45
C ASN A 152 -1.90 -4.71 24.60
N THR A 153 -2.65 -3.97 23.77
CA THR A 153 -2.74 -2.49 23.91
C THR A 153 -3.35 -2.05 25.24
N LYS A 154 -4.25 -2.85 25.83
CA LYS A 154 -4.89 -2.54 27.12
C LYS A 154 -3.97 -2.71 28.32
N THR A 155 -2.91 -3.49 28.17
CA THR A 155 -2.04 -3.92 29.28
C THR A 155 -0.58 -3.50 29.12
N ILE A 156 -0.23 -2.86 27.99
CA ILE A 156 1.12 -2.41 27.69
C ILE A 156 1.66 -1.42 28.75
N LYS A 157 2.93 -1.59 29.12
CA LYS A 157 3.63 -0.75 30.11
C LYS A 157 4.96 -0.21 29.62
N GLU A 158 5.52 -0.80 28.56
CA GLU A 158 6.74 -0.35 27.92
C GLU A 158 6.72 -0.68 26.43
N TYR A 159 7.54 0.02 25.66
CA TYR A 159 7.91 -0.36 24.30
C TYR A 159 9.41 -0.25 24.06
N LEU A 160 9.88 -0.94 23.02
CA LEU A 160 11.28 -0.95 22.59
C LEU A 160 11.47 -0.04 21.38
N ILE A 161 12.50 0.80 21.41
CA ILE A 161 12.83 1.69 20.29
C ILE A 161 14.35 1.85 20.15
N ALA A 162 14.79 2.07 18.91
CA ALA A 162 16.17 2.35 18.53
C ALA A 162 16.19 3.69 17.80
N ASP A 163 16.35 4.78 18.55
CA ASP A 163 16.15 6.15 18.06
C ASP A 163 17.21 6.59 17.04
N GLU A 164 18.39 5.98 17.04
CA GLU A 164 19.48 6.27 16.11
C GLU A 164 19.13 5.92 14.65
N LEU A 165 18.09 5.11 14.43
CA LEU A 165 17.62 4.74 13.08
C LEU A 165 16.76 5.82 12.40
N ARG A 166 16.49 6.95 13.06
CA ARG A 166 15.68 8.06 12.50
C ARG A 166 16.24 8.66 11.21
N GLU A 167 17.54 8.51 10.97
CA GLU A 167 18.24 9.15 9.86
C GLU A 167 18.29 8.34 8.56
N VAL A 168 17.62 7.18 8.48
CA VAL A 168 17.61 6.39 7.24
C VAL A 168 16.94 7.18 6.10
N ASP A 169 17.72 7.50 5.07
CA ASP A 169 17.25 8.16 3.86
C ASP A 169 16.49 7.19 2.96
N ILE A 170 15.18 7.08 3.18
CA ILE A 170 14.28 6.24 2.38
C ILE A 170 14.06 6.73 0.94
N SER A 171 14.63 7.88 0.55
CA SER A 171 14.52 8.37 -0.83
C SER A 171 15.51 7.71 -1.79
N LYS A 172 16.56 7.07 -1.27
CA LYS A 172 17.62 6.45 -2.07
C LYS A 172 17.52 4.94 -2.00
N ILE A 173 17.44 4.29 -3.16
CA ILE A 173 17.54 2.84 -3.29
C ILE A 173 18.92 2.38 -2.81
N GLY A 174 18.94 1.33 -1.99
CA GLY A 174 20.17 0.77 -1.44
C GLY A 174 19.95 0.09 -0.10
N VAL A 175 21.02 -0.45 0.46
CA VAL A 175 21.03 -1.09 1.77
C VAL A 175 21.79 -0.22 2.75
N THR A 176 21.17 0.08 3.89
CA THR A 176 21.81 0.72 5.03
C THR A 176 21.99 -0.30 6.14
N ASN A 177 23.24 -0.55 6.53
CA ASN A 177 23.57 -1.58 7.53
C ASN A 177 23.81 -0.98 8.92
N PHE A 178 23.22 -1.65 9.90
CA PHE A 178 23.33 -1.34 11.31
C PHE A 178 23.78 -2.57 12.10
N SER A 179 24.26 -2.33 13.31
CA SER A 179 24.56 -3.37 14.29
C SER A 179 23.93 -2.98 15.62
N GLY A 180 23.24 -3.91 16.26
CA GLY A 180 22.60 -3.68 17.55
C GLY A 180 22.74 -4.88 18.48
N PRO A 181 22.04 -4.88 19.62
CA PRO A 181 22.19 -5.90 20.67
C PRO A 181 21.92 -7.34 20.21
N ASP A 182 20.96 -7.52 19.29
CA ASP A 182 20.58 -8.83 18.74
C ASP A 182 21.31 -9.17 17.42
N GLY A 183 22.34 -8.40 17.05
CA GLY A 183 23.17 -8.62 15.86
C GLY A 183 22.96 -7.58 14.74
N PRO A 184 23.26 -7.93 13.48
CA PRO A 184 23.13 -7.00 12.36
C PRO A 184 21.66 -6.68 12.06
N PHE A 185 21.39 -5.45 11.64
CA PHE A 185 20.08 -5.00 11.16
C PHE A 185 20.23 -4.24 9.85
N ASP A 186 19.42 -4.59 8.85
CA ASP A 186 19.48 -3.97 7.53
C ASP A 186 18.19 -3.20 7.22
N VAL A 187 18.31 -1.99 6.72
CA VAL A 187 17.20 -1.31 6.03
C VAL A 187 17.51 -1.29 4.54
N GLU A 188 16.71 -2.00 3.75
CA GLU A 188 16.86 -2.06 2.30
C GLU A 188 15.70 -1.30 1.65
N VAL A 189 16.07 -0.20 0.98
CA VAL A 189 15.17 0.62 0.19
C VAL A 189 15.23 0.13 -1.26
N PHE A 190 14.08 -0.18 -1.85
CA PHE A 190 13.99 -0.73 -3.21
C PHE A 190 12.96 0.01 -4.07
N ASP A 191 13.05 -0.17 -5.39
CA ASP A 191 12.12 0.42 -6.33
C ASP A 191 10.68 -0.07 -6.06
N SER A 192 9.75 0.87 -5.88
CA SER A 192 8.38 0.58 -5.47
C SER A 192 7.57 -0.23 -6.50
N ALA A 193 7.94 -0.18 -7.78
CA ALA A 193 7.15 -0.75 -8.88
C ALA A 193 7.66 -2.12 -9.35
N SER A 194 8.96 -2.38 -9.26
CA SER A 194 9.64 -3.49 -9.94
C SER A 194 9.03 -4.87 -9.69
N ASP A 195 8.85 -5.26 -8.42
CA ASP A 195 8.28 -6.58 -8.07
C ASP A 195 6.82 -6.70 -8.52
N TYR A 196 6.04 -5.62 -8.35
CA TYR A 196 4.63 -5.61 -8.73
C TYR A 196 4.44 -5.66 -10.25
N VAL A 197 5.23 -4.90 -11.02
CA VAL A 197 5.23 -4.92 -12.49
C VAL A 197 5.61 -6.30 -13.01
N LYS A 198 6.61 -6.94 -12.40
CA LYS A 198 7.01 -8.32 -12.73
C LYS A 198 5.84 -9.29 -12.52
N LEU A 199 5.12 -9.18 -11.39
CA LEU A 199 3.93 -9.98 -11.14
C LEU A 199 2.84 -9.71 -12.20
N MET A 200 2.55 -8.44 -12.52
CA MET A 200 1.53 -8.09 -13.51
C MET A 200 1.83 -8.69 -14.90
N ARG A 201 3.10 -8.71 -15.33
CA ARG A 201 3.51 -9.39 -16.58
C ARG A 201 3.28 -10.88 -16.58
N SER A 202 3.40 -11.53 -15.42
CA SER A 202 3.15 -12.96 -15.32
C SER A 202 1.65 -13.29 -15.38
N ILE A 203 0.78 -12.30 -15.10
CA ILE A 203 -0.67 -12.47 -15.03
C ILE A 203 -1.35 -12.11 -16.35
N PHE A 204 -0.96 -10.98 -16.94
CA PHE A 204 -1.60 -10.38 -18.11
C PHE A 204 -0.70 -10.43 -19.35
N ASP A 205 -1.32 -10.46 -20.54
CA ASP A 205 -0.61 -10.32 -21.80
C ASP A 205 -0.34 -8.83 -22.10
N PHE A 206 0.86 -8.37 -21.74
CA PHE A 206 1.27 -6.98 -21.96
C PHE A 206 1.35 -6.62 -23.45
N GLU A 207 1.64 -7.57 -24.35
CA GLU A 207 1.69 -7.30 -25.78
C GLU A 207 0.30 -7.05 -26.37
N LEU A 208 -0.70 -7.80 -25.92
CA LEU A 208 -2.10 -7.54 -26.30
C LEU A 208 -2.58 -6.20 -25.77
N ILE A 209 -2.25 -5.84 -24.53
CA ILE A 209 -2.63 -4.54 -23.96
C ILE A 209 -1.91 -3.40 -24.69
N ARG A 210 -0.62 -3.52 -25.03
CA ARG A 210 0.12 -2.55 -25.87
C ARG A 210 -0.57 -2.31 -27.22
N LYS A 211 -0.99 -3.39 -27.89
CA LYS A 211 -1.72 -3.31 -29.17
C LYS A 211 -3.05 -2.58 -29.02
N LEU A 212 -3.78 -2.82 -27.93
CA LEU A 212 -5.01 -2.10 -27.63
C LEU A 212 -4.75 -0.61 -27.41
N LEU A 213 -3.77 -0.25 -26.59
CA LEU A 213 -3.42 1.15 -26.29
C LEU A 213 -2.85 1.91 -27.50
N SER A 214 -2.23 1.20 -28.44
CA SER A 214 -1.72 1.78 -29.70
C SER A 214 -2.82 1.97 -30.75
N SER A 215 -4.02 1.42 -30.54
CA SER A 215 -5.12 1.54 -31.48
C SER A 215 -5.67 2.97 -31.51
N PRO A 216 -5.83 3.61 -32.68
CA PRO A 216 -6.42 4.94 -32.76
C PRO A 216 -7.91 4.96 -32.37
N LYS A 217 -8.54 3.79 -32.22
CA LYS A 217 -9.93 3.65 -31.81
C LYS A 217 -10.10 3.48 -30.30
N PHE A 218 -9.02 3.38 -29.54
CA PHE A 218 -9.07 3.21 -28.09
C PHE A 218 -8.32 4.35 -27.41
N THR A 219 -8.99 5.00 -26.47
CA THR A 219 -8.38 6.00 -25.61
C THR A 219 -8.76 5.68 -24.18
N PHE A 220 -7.83 5.89 -23.25
CA PHE A 220 -8.07 5.61 -21.84
C PHE A 220 -7.60 6.75 -20.95
N CYS A 221 -8.16 6.79 -19.74
CA CYS A 221 -7.75 7.68 -18.67
C CYS A 221 -7.65 6.89 -17.35
N TYR A 222 -6.61 7.16 -16.56
CA TYR A 222 -6.41 6.57 -15.25
C TYR A 222 -6.12 7.65 -14.21
N ASP A 223 -6.89 7.67 -13.13
CA ASP A 223 -6.76 8.63 -12.04
C ASP A 223 -6.28 7.94 -10.75
N ALA A 224 -5.10 8.31 -10.27
CA ALA A 224 -4.58 7.76 -9.01
C ALA A 224 -5.07 8.53 -7.77
N LEU A 225 -5.87 9.60 -7.94
CA LEU A 225 -6.36 10.48 -6.87
C LEU A 225 -5.25 10.98 -5.93
N HIS A 226 -4.05 11.25 -6.49
CA HIS A 226 -2.84 11.60 -5.74
C HIS A 226 -2.40 10.55 -4.71
N GLY A 227 -2.91 9.32 -4.80
CA GLY A 227 -2.55 8.18 -3.98
C GLY A 227 -1.36 7.39 -4.53
N VAL A 228 -1.06 6.28 -3.87
CA VAL A 228 0.15 5.48 -4.12
C VAL A 228 0.16 4.81 -5.48
N ALA A 229 -1.00 4.61 -6.10
CA ALA A 229 -1.09 4.02 -7.43
C ALA A 229 -0.28 4.82 -8.48
N GLY A 230 -0.07 6.12 -8.25
CA GLY A 230 0.78 6.98 -9.06
C GLY A 230 2.22 6.49 -9.19
N ALA A 231 2.78 5.85 -8.15
CA ALA A 231 4.12 5.26 -8.17
C ALA A 231 4.25 4.09 -9.17
N TYR A 232 3.12 3.52 -9.59
CA TYR A 232 3.04 2.40 -10.54
C TYR A 232 2.54 2.85 -11.91
N ALA A 233 1.67 3.87 -11.95
CA ALA A 233 0.91 4.25 -13.13
C ALA A 233 1.81 4.62 -14.32
N ASN A 234 2.87 5.41 -14.08
CA ASN A 234 3.80 5.77 -15.15
C ASN A 234 4.55 4.54 -15.66
N ARG A 235 5.16 3.77 -14.75
CA ARG A 235 5.89 2.55 -15.06
C ARG A 235 5.03 1.54 -15.83
N ILE A 236 3.81 1.27 -15.39
CA ILE A 236 2.94 0.28 -16.03
C ILE A 236 2.36 0.83 -17.33
N PHE A 237 1.62 1.95 -17.27
CA PHE A 237 0.83 2.37 -18.43
C PHE A 237 1.67 3.04 -19.50
N VAL A 238 2.59 3.94 -19.14
CA VAL A 238 3.37 4.73 -20.10
C VAL A 238 4.59 3.95 -20.57
N GLU A 239 5.51 3.63 -19.65
CA GLU A 239 6.79 3.01 -20.02
C GLU A 239 6.60 1.60 -20.59
N GLU A 240 5.72 0.81 -19.98
CA GLU A 240 5.61 -0.61 -20.26
C GLU A 240 4.48 -0.98 -21.20
N LEU A 241 3.40 -0.19 -21.27
CA LEU A 241 2.25 -0.45 -22.14
C LEU A 241 2.09 0.58 -23.28
N GLY A 242 2.89 1.65 -23.30
CA GLY A 242 2.91 2.62 -24.41
C GLY A 242 1.76 3.64 -24.39
N ALA A 243 1.13 3.85 -23.24
CA ALA A 243 0.14 4.92 -23.06
C ALA A 243 0.74 6.32 -23.25
N GLN A 244 -0.10 7.29 -23.59
CA GLN A 244 0.28 8.69 -23.51
C GLN A 244 0.31 9.17 -22.06
N GLN A 245 1.27 10.05 -21.73
CA GLN A 245 1.35 10.67 -20.41
C GLN A 245 0.05 11.41 -20.02
N SER A 246 -0.66 11.97 -21.00
CA SER A 246 -1.94 12.66 -20.85
C SER A 246 -3.10 11.74 -20.44
N SER A 247 -2.94 10.42 -20.54
CA SER A 247 -3.89 9.44 -20.01
C SER A 247 -3.83 9.33 -18.49
N LEU A 248 -2.79 9.83 -17.83
CA LEU A 248 -2.63 9.76 -16.39
C LEU A 248 -3.10 11.05 -15.73
N LEU A 249 -4.03 10.94 -14.78
CA LEU A 249 -4.53 12.01 -13.92
C LEU A 249 -4.04 11.79 -12.49
N ASN A 250 -3.62 12.87 -11.85
CA ASN A 250 -3.26 12.90 -10.43
C ASN A 250 -2.32 11.77 -9.99
N CYS A 251 -1.44 11.30 -10.88
CA CYS A 251 -0.52 10.17 -10.67
C CYS A 251 0.78 10.52 -9.95
N THR A 252 0.86 11.68 -9.32
CA THR A 252 1.95 12.01 -8.38
C THR A 252 1.40 11.87 -6.96
N PRO A 253 1.93 10.92 -6.15
CA PRO A 253 1.54 10.77 -4.77
C PRO A 253 1.74 12.06 -3.96
N LYS A 254 0.80 12.41 -3.09
CA LYS A 254 0.88 13.57 -2.19
C LYS A 254 0.43 13.19 -0.78
N GLU A 255 1.08 13.78 0.23
CA GLU A 255 0.78 13.45 1.65
C GLU A 255 -0.66 13.78 2.07
N ASP A 256 -1.32 14.71 1.38
CA ASP A 256 -2.68 15.19 1.60
C ASP A 256 -3.65 14.79 0.46
N PHE A 257 -3.19 13.96 -0.48
CA PHE A 257 -3.93 13.59 -1.69
C PHE A 257 -4.46 14.80 -2.50
N GLY A 258 -3.73 15.93 -2.49
CA GLY A 258 -4.15 17.16 -3.14
C GLY A 258 -5.32 17.88 -2.44
N GLY A 259 -5.53 17.61 -1.15
CA GLY A 259 -6.66 18.12 -0.36
C GLY A 259 -7.98 17.40 -0.63
N GLY A 260 -7.95 16.31 -1.41
CA GLY A 260 -9.11 15.52 -1.78
C GLY A 260 -9.33 14.29 -0.91
N HIS A 261 -10.43 13.59 -1.20
CA HIS A 261 -10.72 12.28 -0.62
C HIS A 261 -10.32 11.21 -1.66
N PRO A 262 -9.32 10.36 -1.40
CA PRO A 262 -8.84 9.38 -2.38
C PRO A 262 -9.76 8.15 -2.43
N ASP A 263 -11.04 8.36 -2.71
CA ASP A 263 -12.07 7.32 -2.77
C ASP A 263 -12.67 7.26 -4.19
N PRO A 264 -12.46 6.17 -4.94
CA PRO A 264 -12.85 6.07 -6.33
C PRO A 264 -14.36 5.83 -6.43
N ASN A 265 -15.13 6.91 -6.47
CA ASN A 265 -16.57 6.90 -6.72
C ASN A 265 -17.03 8.16 -7.45
N LEU A 266 -18.28 8.19 -7.87
CA LEU A 266 -18.85 9.30 -8.66
C LEU A 266 -18.86 10.66 -7.93
N THR A 267 -18.70 10.66 -6.60
CA THR A 267 -18.69 11.88 -5.78
C THR A 267 -17.30 12.49 -5.68
N TYR A 268 -16.27 11.68 -5.44
CA TYR A 268 -14.92 12.19 -5.13
C TYR A 268 -13.98 12.20 -6.34
N ALA A 269 -14.11 11.26 -7.28
CA ALA A 269 -13.32 11.23 -8.52
C ALA A 269 -13.90 12.18 -9.60
N LYS A 270 -14.20 13.43 -9.20
CA LYS A 270 -14.97 14.39 -10.02
C LYS A 270 -14.33 14.67 -11.37
N GLU A 271 -13.02 14.90 -11.40
CA GLU A 271 -12.28 15.20 -12.64
C GLU A 271 -12.38 14.04 -13.63
N LEU A 272 -12.19 12.80 -13.15
CA LEU A 272 -12.36 11.62 -13.99
C LEU A 272 -13.82 11.46 -14.48
N VAL A 273 -14.80 11.66 -13.60
CA VAL A 273 -16.24 11.57 -13.95
C VAL A 273 -16.62 12.59 -15.04
N GLU A 274 -16.13 13.82 -14.92
CA GLU A 274 -16.31 14.87 -15.92
C GLU A 274 -15.62 14.50 -17.24
N ARG A 275 -14.37 14.03 -17.18
CA ARG A 275 -13.60 13.59 -18.37
C ARG A 275 -14.24 12.39 -19.09
N MET A 276 -14.92 11.52 -18.36
CA MET A 276 -15.66 10.37 -18.90
C MET A 276 -17.08 10.73 -19.37
N GLY A 277 -17.48 12.01 -19.30
CA GLY A 277 -18.74 12.51 -19.83
C GLY A 277 -19.97 12.19 -18.98
N LEU A 278 -19.78 11.95 -17.68
CA LEU A 278 -20.84 11.73 -16.70
C LEU A 278 -21.14 12.99 -15.87
N GLY A 279 -20.37 14.07 -16.07
CA GLY A 279 -20.62 15.37 -15.48
C GLY A 279 -21.81 16.12 -16.11
N LYS A 280 -22.24 17.20 -15.46
CA LYS A 280 -23.34 18.05 -15.97
C LYS A 280 -22.91 18.98 -17.11
N SER A 281 -21.61 19.29 -17.21
CA SER A 281 -21.06 20.18 -18.21
C SER A 281 -20.73 19.41 -19.49
N ASN A 282 -21.20 19.90 -20.63
CA ASN A 282 -20.74 19.42 -21.93
C ASN A 282 -19.46 20.17 -22.30
N SER A 283 -18.30 19.52 -22.13
CA SER A 283 -16.99 20.10 -22.46
C SER A 283 -16.73 20.19 -23.97
N GLY A 284 -17.58 19.57 -24.82
CA GLY A 284 -17.36 19.45 -26.26
C GLY A 284 -16.18 18.53 -26.65
N VAL A 285 -15.47 17.98 -25.66
CA VAL A 285 -14.40 17.00 -25.84
C VAL A 285 -15.00 15.62 -25.74
N GLU A 286 -14.72 14.77 -26.74
CA GLU A 286 -15.23 13.41 -26.73
C GLU A 286 -14.54 12.59 -25.63
N PRO A 287 -15.31 11.92 -24.74
CA PRO A 287 -14.72 11.16 -23.63
C PRO A 287 -13.84 10.00 -24.11
N PRO A 288 -12.87 9.56 -23.28
CA PRO A 288 -12.17 8.30 -23.52
C PRO A 288 -13.10 7.10 -23.58
N GLU A 289 -12.65 6.00 -24.19
CA GLU A 289 -13.38 4.73 -24.23
C GLU A 289 -13.38 4.02 -22.87
N PHE A 290 -12.31 4.21 -22.08
CA PHE A 290 -12.12 3.58 -20.78
C PHE A 290 -11.57 4.56 -19.74
N GLY A 291 -12.16 4.56 -18.55
CA GLY A 291 -11.72 5.34 -17.41
C GLY A 291 -11.58 4.46 -16.18
N ALA A 292 -10.54 4.69 -15.37
CA ALA A 292 -10.43 4.03 -14.07
C ALA A 292 -9.83 4.96 -13.00
N ALA A 293 -10.22 4.74 -11.75
CA ALA A 293 -9.60 5.37 -10.59
C ALA A 293 -9.23 4.34 -9.53
N ALA A 294 -8.23 4.64 -8.71
CA ALA A 294 -7.85 3.85 -7.53
C ALA A 294 -7.93 4.68 -6.24
N ASP A 295 -8.11 4.01 -5.10
CA ASP A 295 -8.09 4.67 -3.78
C ASP A 295 -6.66 4.90 -3.26
N GLY A 296 -6.55 5.48 -2.06
CA GLY A 296 -5.28 5.91 -1.47
C GLY A 296 -4.17 4.84 -1.48
N ASP A 297 -4.48 3.60 -1.09
CA ASP A 297 -3.55 2.46 -1.10
C ASP A 297 -3.73 1.48 -2.26
N ALA A 298 -4.56 1.85 -3.23
CA ALA A 298 -4.81 1.16 -4.49
C ALA A 298 -5.33 -0.28 -4.36
N ASP A 299 -6.10 -0.59 -3.30
CA ASP A 299 -6.80 -1.88 -3.18
C ASP A 299 -8.26 -1.81 -3.69
N ARG A 300 -8.76 -0.61 -4.02
CA ARG A 300 -10.06 -0.38 -4.66
C ARG A 300 -9.92 0.21 -6.04
N ASN A 301 -10.96 0.00 -6.86
CA ASN A 301 -11.05 0.62 -8.18
C ASN A 301 -12.48 1.05 -8.51
N MET A 302 -12.59 2.07 -9.36
CA MET A 302 -13.80 2.43 -10.09
C MET A 302 -13.53 2.29 -11.59
N ILE A 303 -14.48 1.71 -12.32
CA ILE A 303 -14.39 1.53 -13.78
C ILE A 303 -15.49 2.32 -14.47
N LEU A 304 -15.11 3.05 -15.51
CA LEU A 304 -15.99 3.86 -16.34
C LEU A 304 -15.82 3.47 -17.80
N GLY A 305 -16.92 3.25 -18.50
CA GLY A 305 -16.96 3.31 -19.96
C GLY A 305 -17.22 4.74 -20.43
N LYS A 306 -17.13 4.98 -21.74
CA LYS A 306 -17.59 6.25 -22.34
C LYS A 306 -19.03 6.54 -21.89
N ARG A 307 -19.21 7.59 -21.08
CA ARG A 307 -20.50 8.05 -20.54
C ARG A 307 -21.26 6.94 -19.77
N PHE A 308 -20.54 6.01 -19.14
CA PHE A 308 -21.13 4.87 -18.47
C PHE A 308 -20.39 4.53 -17.17
N PHE A 309 -21.14 4.31 -16.10
CA PHE A 309 -20.59 3.83 -14.83
C PHE A 309 -20.79 2.33 -14.72
N VAL A 310 -19.70 1.57 -14.60
CA VAL A 310 -19.75 0.14 -14.35
C VAL A 310 -19.86 -0.07 -12.84
N THR A 311 -20.95 -0.68 -12.38
CA THR A 311 -21.08 -0.97 -10.94
C THR A 311 -20.00 -1.97 -10.52
N PRO A 312 -19.47 -1.90 -9.28
CA PRO A 312 -18.47 -2.86 -8.81
C PRO A 312 -18.93 -4.32 -8.93
N SER A 313 -20.21 -4.58 -8.65
CA SER A 313 -20.82 -5.91 -8.79
C SER A 313 -20.86 -6.40 -10.23
N ASP A 314 -21.21 -5.55 -11.20
CA ASP A 314 -21.17 -5.92 -12.61
C ASP A 314 -19.73 -6.09 -13.10
N SER A 315 -18.78 -5.27 -12.61
CA SER A 315 -17.36 -5.37 -12.95
C SER A 315 -16.81 -6.77 -12.62
N VAL A 316 -17.04 -7.26 -11.39
CA VAL A 316 -16.59 -8.61 -11.00
C VAL A 316 -17.31 -9.70 -11.80
N ALA A 317 -18.60 -9.54 -12.10
CA ALA A 317 -19.35 -10.49 -12.92
C ALA A 317 -18.84 -10.57 -14.37
N ILE A 318 -18.53 -9.42 -14.99
CA ILE A 318 -17.95 -9.34 -16.33
C ILE A 318 -16.57 -9.99 -16.37
N ILE A 319 -15.72 -9.70 -15.38
CA ILE A 319 -14.40 -10.33 -15.28
C ILE A 319 -14.57 -11.86 -15.13
N ALA A 320 -15.42 -12.32 -14.22
CA ALA A 320 -15.65 -13.75 -14.01
C ALA A 320 -16.13 -14.47 -15.28
N ALA A 321 -17.03 -13.84 -16.04
CA ALA A 321 -17.55 -14.39 -17.28
C ALA A 321 -16.51 -14.51 -18.41
N ASN A 322 -15.44 -13.70 -18.37
CA ASN A 322 -14.47 -13.59 -19.48
C ASN A 322 -13.03 -14.00 -19.11
N ALA A 323 -12.72 -14.18 -17.82
CA ALA A 323 -11.34 -14.33 -17.33
C ALA A 323 -10.55 -15.44 -18.01
N VAL A 324 -11.15 -16.61 -18.21
CA VAL A 324 -10.48 -17.77 -18.82
C VAL A 324 -10.05 -17.50 -20.26
N GLY A 325 -10.85 -16.73 -21.02
CA GLY A 325 -10.55 -16.38 -22.41
C GLY A 325 -9.68 -15.14 -22.56
N ALA A 326 -9.67 -14.23 -21.57
CA ALA A 326 -9.06 -12.90 -21.69
C ALA A 326 -7.78 -12.71 -20.86
N ILE A 327 -7.56 -13.50 -19.79
CA ILE A 327 -6.46 -13.30 -18.85
C ILE A 327 -5.61 -14.58 -18.77
N PRO A 328 -4.36 -14.57 -19.26
CA PRO A 328 -3.50 -15.76 -19.32
C PRO A 328 -3.39 -16.55 -18.00
N TYR A 329 -3.33 -15.85 -16.87
CA TYR A 329 -3.28 -16.47 -15.53
C TYR A 329 -4.46 -17.43 -15.24
N PHE A 330 -5.64 -17.14 -15.80
CA PHE A 330 -6.84 -17.94 -15.58
C PHE A 330 -7.13 -18.94 -16.71
N SER A 331 -6.18 -19.15 -17.63
CA SER A 331 -6.35 -20.07 -18.77
C SER A 331 -6.69 -21.51 -18.37
N SER A 332 -6.30 -21.95 -17.17
CA SER A 332 -6.67 -23.26 -16.60
C SER A 332 -8.02 -23.28 -15.87
N GLY A 333 -8.79 -22.20 -15.93
CA GLY A 333 -10.05 -22.03 -15.19
C GLY A 333 -9.92 -21.14 -13.95
N LEU A 334 -11.06 -20.59 -13.53
CA LEU A 334 -11.20 -19.82 -12.28
C LEU A 334 -11.33 -20.77 -11.08
N LYS A 335 -10.52 -20.53 -10.04
CA LYS A 335 -10.59 -21.30 -8.77
C LYS A 335 -11.58 -20.72 -7.75
N GLY A 336 -11.99 -19.47 -7.95
CA GLY A 336 -12.92 -18.76 -7.09
C GLY A 336 -13.08 -17.31 -7.55
N VAL A 337 -14.18 -16.69 -7.12
CA VAL A 337 -14.47 -15.26 -7.30
C VAL A 337 -14.91 -14.77 -5.93
N ALA A 338 -14.27 -13.72 -5.43
CA ALA A 338 -14.53 -13.12 -4.12
C ALA A 338 -14.65 -11.60 -4.27
#